data_AF-A0A3C1S6S8-F1
#
_entry.id   AF-A0A3C1S6S8-F1
#
_cell.length_a   1.000
_cell.length_b   1.000
_cell.length_c   1.000
_cell.angle_alpha   90.00
_cell.angle_beta   90.00
_cell.angle_gamma   90.00
#
_symmetry.space_group_name_H-M   'P 1'
#
loop_
_entity.id
_entity.type
_entity.pdbx_description
1 polymer ?
#
loop_
_entity_poly.entity_id
_entity_poly.type
_entity_poly.pdbx_seq_one_letter_code
_entity_poly.pdbx_strand_id
1 'polypeptide(L)' 'LLTLINDILDLSKIEAGKLEMQYEPVNPYTIFDEIRQIFALRISQKNLDFIMEVSEDIPE' A
#
# COMPACT_ATOMS: atom_id res chain seq x y z
N LEU A 1 20.29 1.52 -2.23
CA LEU A 1 20.88 0.41 -3.02
C LEU A 1 20.13 -0.90 -2.79
N LEU A 2 19.95 -1.33 -1.54
CA LEU A 2 19.20 -2.56 -1.23
C LEU A 2 17.74 -2.52 -1.70
N THR A 3 17.04 -1.39 -1.54
CA THR A 3 15.67 -1.19 -2.07
C THR A 3 15.58 -1.45 -3.57
N LEU A 4 16.50 -0.85 -4.35
CA LEU A 4 16.54 -1.04 -5.79
C LEU A 4 16.80 -2.50 -6.19
N ILE A 5 17.67 -3.20 -5.44
CA ILE A 5 17.92 -4.63 -5.65
C ILE A 5 16.64 -5.44 -5.37
N ASN A 6 15.92 -5.13 -4.28
CA ASN A 6 14.66 -5.81 -3.96
C ASN A 6 13.60 -5.56 -5.04
N ASP A 7 13.47 -4.33 -5.53
CA ASP A 7 12.52 -3.98 -6.60
C ASP A 7 12.81 -4.78 -7.88
N ILE A 8 14.09 -4.92 -8.25
CA ILE A 8 14.50 -5.73 -9.41
C ILE A 8 14.19 -7.22 -9.19
N LEU A 9 14.45 -7.74 -7.98
CA LEU A 9 14.19 -9.14 -7.64
C LEU A 9 12.69 -9.45 -7.65
N ASP A 10 11.86 -8.56 -7.13
CA ASP A 10 10.42 -8.76 -7.08
C ASP A 10 9.80 -8.68 -8.47
N LEU A 11 10.24 -7.76 -9.33
CA LEU A 11 9.87 -7.75 -10.74
C LEU A 11 10.24 -9.06 -11.45
N SER A 12 11.47 -9.55 -11.21
CA SER A 12 11.94 -10.82 -11.79
C SER A 12 11.09 -12.02 -11.36
N LYS A 13 10.61 -12.05 -10.12
CA LYS A 13 9.70 -13.10 -9.63
C LYS A 13 8.34 -13.03 -10.32
N ILE A 14 7.80 -11.82 -10.54
CA ILE A 14 6.53 -11.60 -11.23
C ILE A 14 6.62 -12.11 -12.68
N GLU A 15 7.65 -11.71 -13.42
CA GLU A 15 7.84 -12.11 -14.83
C GLU A 15 8.05 -13.62 -14.99
N ALA A 16 8.73 -14.25 -14.03
CA ALA A 16 8.95 -15.69 -14.01
C ALA A 16 7.73 -16.50 -13.52
N GLY A 17 6.63 -15.84 -13.12
CA GLY A 17 5.45 -16.49 -12.54
C GLY A 17 5.70 -17.14 -11.17
N LYS A 18 6.73 -16.68 -10.46
CA LYS A 18 7.19 -17.22 -9.16
C LYS A 18 6.71 -16.39 -7.97
N LEU A 19 5.92 -15.35 -8.20
CA LEU A 19 5.29 -14.60 -7.12
C LEU A 19 4.09 -15.40 -6.59
N GLU A 20 4.18 -15.85 -5.34
CA GLU A 20 3.09 -16.52 -4.66
C GLU A 20 2.29 -15.51 -3.83
N MET A 21 0.98 -15.45 -4.05
CA MET A 21 0.08 -14.60 -3.28
C MET A 21 -0.33 -15.32 -1.99
N GLN A 22 -0.23 -14.61 -0.87
CA GLN A 22 -0.78 -15.07 0.40
C GLN A 22 -2.18 -14.47 0.57
N TYR A 23 -3.19 -15.32 0.47
CA TYR A 23 -4.58 -14.90 0.63
C TYR A 23 -4.99 -15.02 2.08
N GLU A 24 -5.41 -13.90 2.66
CA GLU A 24 -5.93 -13.83 4.02
C GLU A 24 -7.10 -12.83 4.08
N PRO A 25 -8.02 -12.97 5.05
CA PRO A 25 -8.99 -11.93 5.34
C PRO A 25 -8.28 -10.65 5.77
N VAL A 26 -8.58 -9.55 5.09
CA VAL A 26 -8.04 -8.24 5.41
C VAL A 26 -9.19 -7.28 5.64
N ASN A 27 -9.04 -6.41 6.65
CA ASN A 27 -9.94 -5.28 6.85
C ASN A 27 -9.41 -4.09 6.02
N PRO A 28 -10.15 -3.64 4.99
CA PRO A 28 -9.72 -2.54 4.13
C PRO A 28 -9.51 -1.22 4.89
N TYR A 29 -10.29 -0.96 5.95
CA TYR A 29 -10.16 0.24 6.78
C TYR A 29 -8.80 0.32 7.48
N THR A 30 -8.24 -0.82 7.90
CA THR A 30 -6.88 -0.86 8.47
C THR A 30 -5.84 -0.41 7.44
N ILE A 31 -5.93 -0.91 6.20
CA ILE A 31 -5.02 -0.55 5.11
C ILE A 31 -5.13 0.95 4.79
N PHE A 32 -6.36 1.47 4.76
CA PHE A 32 -6.63 2.87 4.52
C PHE A 32 -6.02 3.79 5.60
N ASP A 33 -6.14 3.42 6.87
CA ASP A 33 -5.51 4.17 7.96
C ASP A 33 -3.98 4.12 7.89
N GLU A 34 -3.40 2.95 7.59
CA GLU A 34 -1.95 2.81 7.40
C GLU A 34 -1.44 3.74 6.28
N ILE A 35 -2.13 3.79 5.14
CA ILE A 35 -1.79 4.71 4.04
C ILE A 35 -1.81 6.16 4.55
N ARG A 36 -2.87 6.57 5.25
CA ARG A 36 -2.97 7.92 5.81
C ARG A 36 -1.79 8.22 6.73
N GLN A 37 -1.41 7.30 7.61
CA GLN A 37 -0.29 7.47 8.54
C GLN A 37 1.05 7.62 7.82
N ILE A 38 1.31 6.81 6.79
CA ILE A 38 2.55 6.87 5.99
C ILE A 38 2.76 8.25 5.37
N PHE A 39 1.67 8.88 4.90
CA PHE A 39 1.75 10.17 4.22
C PHE A 39 1.55 11.37 5.15
N ALA A 40 1.03 11.20 6.37
CA ALA A 40 0.62 12.28 7.27
C ALA A 40 1.67 13.39 7.44
N LEU A 41 2.93 13.01 7.70
CA LEU A 41 4.03 13.96 7.87
C LEU A 41 4.29 14.77 6.59
N ARG A 42 4.29 14.11 5.43
CA ARG A 42 4.58 14.76 4.14
C ARG A 42 3.45 15.69 3.72
N ILE A 43 2.21 15.29 3.97
CA ILE A 43 1.01 16.10 3.70
C ILE A 43 1.05 17.36 4.56
N SER A 44 1.31 17.21 5.87
CA SER A 44 1.45 18.32 6.81
C SER A 44 2.56 19.29 6.40
N GLN A 45 3.76 18.78 6.05
CA GLN A 45 4.89 19.61 5.60
C GLN A 45 4.61 20.39 4.32
N LYS A 46 3.77 19.85 3.44
CA LYS A 46 3.42 20.47 2.15
C LYS A 46 2.13 21.29 2.21
N ASN A 47 1.48 21.36 3.37
CA ASN A 47 0.20 22.02 3.57
C ASN A 47 -0.85 21.59 2.52
N LEU A 48 -0.96 20.28 2.30
CA LEU A 48 -1.90 19.68 1.36
C LEU A 48 -3.08 19.07 2.12
N ASP A 49 -4.23 19.01 1.46
CA ASP A 49 -5.35 18.20 1.93
C ASP A 49 -5.20 16.76 1.45
N PHE A 50 -5.57 15.82 2.31
CA PHE A 50 -5.63 14.40 1.98
C PHE A 50 -7.06 13.91 2.18
N ILE A 51 -7.75 13.71 1.07
CA ILE A 51 -9.15 13.29 1.02
C ILE A 51 -9.18 11.81 0.67
N MET A 52 -9.89 11.03 1.48
CA MET A 52 -10.12 9.62 1.24
C MET A 52 -11.62 9.37 1.27
N GLU A 53 -12.15 8.86 0.17
CA GLU A 53 -13.56 8.52 0.00
C GLU A 53 -13.67 6.99 -0.04
N VAL A 54 -14.36 6.42 0.94
CA VAL A 54 -14.56 4.97 1.09
C VAL A 54 -16.04 4.69 0.92
N SER A 55 -16.40 3.76 0.03
CA SER A 55 -17.79 3.36 -0.16
C SER A 55 -18.33 2.65 1.09
N GLU A 56 -19.60 2.86 1.41
CA GLU A 56 -20.32 2.13 2.45
C GLU A 56 -20.49 0.64 2.12
N ASP A 57 -20.31 0.26 0.84
CA ASP A 57 -20.39 -1.14 0.39
C ASP A 57 -19.14 -1.98 0.71
N ILE A 58 -18.09 -1.36 1.28
CA ILE A 58 -16.85 -2.05 1.61
C ILE A 58 -17.03 -2.83 2.93
N PRO A 59 -16.73 -4.15 2.95
CA PRO A 59 -16.86 -4.95 4.15
C PRO A 59 -15.80 -4.57 5.20
N GLU A 60 -16.17 -4.69 6.48
CA GLU A 60 -15.23 -4.65 7.62
C GLU A 60 -14.35 -5.90 7.71
#